data_AF-A0A8J7IBV8-F1
#
_entry.id   AF-A0A8J7IBV8-F1
#
_cell.length_a   1.000
_cell.length_b   1.000
_cell.length_c   1.000
_cell.angle_alpha   90.00
_cell.angle_beta   90.00
_cell.angle_gamma   90.00
#
_symmetry.space_group_name_H-M   'P 1'
#
loop_
_entity.id
_entity.type
_entity.pdbx_description
1 polymer ?
#
loop_
_entity_poly.entity_id
_entity_poly.type
_entity_poly.pdbx_seq_one_letter_code
_entity_poly.pdbx_strand_id
1 'polypeptide(L)'
;DYEIGNISNAYSRSLNKQSKFKESIRISEEALRYIKKAKLFPLEVNALKNLANAYAGVGNYLKAYELSNAYSKGRDVLFEEEKTKAVFELETQYETEKKEREILVQRAQIAENELKIERKNLMIMAFV
;
A
#
# COMPACT_ATOMS: atom_id res chain seq x y z
N ASP A 1 -9.25 -15.63 8.52
CA ASP A 1 -7.78 -15.66 8.73
C ASP A 1 -7.13 -14.27 8.79
N TYR A 2 -7.35 -13.39 7.81
CA TYR A 2 -6.80 -12.03 7.83
C TYR A 2 -7.24 -11.20 9.04
N GLU A 3 -8.55 -11.12 9.29
CA GLU A 3 -9.10 -10.36 10.41
C GLU A 3 -8.59 -10.88 11.76
N ILE A 4 -8.55 -12.20 11.93
CA ILE A 4 -8.03 -12.86 13.13
C ILE A 4 -6.57 -12.46 13.37
N GLY A 5 -5.72 -12.51 12.33
CA GLY A 5 -4.32 -12.08 12.43
C GLY A 5 -4.17 -10.60 12.77
N ASN A 6 -4.99 -9.74 12.15
CA ASN A 6 -4.93 -8.30 12.37
C ASN A 6 -5.39 -7.91 13.78
N ILE A 7 -6.53 -8.45 14.23
CA ILE A 7 -7.07 -8.23 15.58
C ILE A 7 -6.08 -8.76 16.62
N SER A 8 -5.52 -9.95 16.41
CA SER A 8 -4.55 -10.53 17.35
C SER A 8 -3.27 -9.70 17.45
N ASN A 9 -2.81 -9.12 16.35
CA ASN A 9 -1.68 -8.20 16.34
C ASN A 9 -1.99 -6.89 17.09
N ALA A 10 -3.18 -6.33 16.90
CA ALA A 10 -3.62 -5.16 17.64
C ALA A 10 -3.76 -5.45 19.14
N TYR A 11 -4.31 -6.62 19.48
CA TYR A 11 -4.47 -7.05 20.87
C TYR A 11 -3.13 -7.29 21.56
N SER A 12 -2.22 -8.01 20.92
CA SER A 12 -0.86 -8.24 21.43
C SER A 12 -0.09 -6.93 21.63
N ARG A 13 -0.24 -5.96 20.71
CA ARG A 13 0.33 -4.62 20.87
C ARG A 13 -0.22 -3.90 22.12
N SER A 14 -1.51 -4.04 22.40
CA SER A 14 -2.13 -3.48 23.61
C SER A 14 -1.59 -4.16 24.87
N LEU A 15 -1.45 -5.48 24.86
CA LEU A 15 -0.87 -6.25 25.98
C LEU A 15 0.58 -5.84 26.27
N ASN A 16 1.39 -5.63 25.23
CA ASN A 16 2.75 -5.09 25.37
C ASN A 16 2.78 -3.72 26.07
N LYS A 17 1.86 -2.81 25.71
CA LYS A 17 1.75 -1.49 26.37
C LYS A 17 1.33 -1.60 27.83
N GLN A 18 0.55 -2.63 28.17
CA GLN A 18 0.14 -2.93 29.55
C GLN A 18 1.20 -3.73 30.34
N SER A 19 2.39 -3.96 29.78
CA SER A 19 3.42 -4.83 30.35
C SER A 19 2.98 -6.29 30.59
N LYS A 20 1.89 -6.72 29.95
CA LYS A 20 1.37 -8.09 29.99
C LYS A 20 2.11 -8.95 28.96
N PHE A 21 3.43 -9.03 29.11
CA PHE A 21 4.31 -9.59 28.08
C PHE A 21 4.08 -11.09 27.83
N LYS A 22 3.85 -11.89 28.88
CA LYS A 22 3.58 -13.33 28.73
C LYS A 22 2.31 -13.60 27.92
N GLU A 23 1.26 -12.80 28.15
CA GLU A 23 0.01 -12.90 27.38
C GLU A 23 0.21 -12.45 25.93
N SER A 24 0.96 -11.36 25.72
CA SER A 24 1.33 -10.88 24.38
C SER A 24 2.06 -11.95 23.58
N ILE A 25 3.03 -12.65 24.19
CA ILE A 25 3.75 -13.77 23.54
C ILE A 25 2.76 -14.83 23.09
N ARG A 26 1.90 -15.32 24.00
CA ARG A 26 0.93 -16.38 23.69
C ARG A 26 0.03 -16.01 22.51
N ILE A 27 -0.55 -14.80 22.55
CA ILE A 27 -1.46 -14.32 21.50
C ILE A 27 -0.71 -14.15 20.18
N SER A 28 0.50 -13.58 20.19
CA SER A 28 1.27 -13.38 18.96
C SER A 28 1.75 -14.69 18.35
N GLU A 29 2.17 -15.69 19.14
CA GLU A 29 2.55 -17.01 18.63
C GLU A 29 1.35 -17.74 18.02
N GLU A 30 0.18 -17.63 18.64
CA GLU A 30 -1.07 -18.15 18.10
C GLU A 30 -1.45 -17.48 16.78
N ALA A 31 -1.43 -16.16 16.73
CA ALA A 31 -1.69 -15.39 15.52
C ALA A 31 -0.73 -15.77 14.38
N LEU A 32 0.55 -15.96 14.68
CA LEU A 32 1.57 -16.30 13.70
C LEU A 32 1.25 -17.61 12.95
N ARG A 33 0.62 -18.59 13.60
CA ARG A 33 0.21 -19.85 12.96
C ARG A 33 -0.83 -19.59 11.86
N TYR A 34 -1.85 -18.79 12.16
CA TYR A 34 -2.90 -18.44 11.20
C TYR A 34 -2.36 -17.54 10.08
N ILE A 35 -1.56 -16.53 10.44
CA ILE A 35 -0.94 -15.59 9.51
C ILE A 35 -0.05 -16.32 8.50
N LYS A 36 0.81 -17.24 8.96
CA LYS A 36 1.69 -18.03 8.08
C LYS A 36 0.91 -18.95 7.17
N LYS A 37 -0.13 -19.61 7.67
CA LYS A 37 -1.01 -20.46 6.85
C LYS A 37 -1.70 -19.66 5.74
N ALA A 38 -2.15 -18.45 6.07
CA ALA A 38 -2.79 -17.53 5.14
C ALA A 38 -1.80 -16.72 4.28
N LYS A 39 -0.48 -16.92 4.47
CA LYS A 39 0.61 -16.21 3.76
C LYS A 39 0.50 -14.67 3.82
N LEU A 40 0.10 -14.15 4.99
CA LEU A 40 -0.13 -12.72 5.18
C LEU A 40 1.12 -12.00 5.68
N PHE A 41 2.08 -11.80 4.77
CA PHE A 41 3.42 -11.28 5.10
C PHE A 41 3.42 -9.96 5.91
N PRO A 42 2.59 -8.93 5.60
CA PRO A 42 2.56 -7.71 6.41
C PRO A 42 2.14 -7.94 7.87
N LEU A 43 1.21 -8.87 8.10
CA LEU A 43 0.78 -9.23 9.44
C LEU A 43 1.84 -10.06 10.17
N GLU A 44 2.62 -10.86 9.44
CA GLU A 44 3.76 -11.59 10.00
C GLU A 44 4.82 -10.63 10.53
N VAL A 45 5.19 -9.62 9.73
CA VAL A 45 6.14 -8.58 10.14
C VAL A 45 5.66 -7.85 11.40
N ASN A 46 4.37 -7.50 11.47
CA ASN A 46 3.80 -6.89 12.67
C ASN A 46 3.83 -7.82 13.90
N ALA A 47 3.58 -9.11 13.73
CA ALA A 47 3.64 -10.09 14.80
C ALA A 47 5.08 -10.26 15.33
N LEU A 48 6.08 -10.25 14.45
CA LEU A 48 7.50 -10.30 14.83
C LEU A 48 7.88 -9.12 15.73
N LYS A 49 7.43 -7.90 15.40
CA LYS A 49 7.63 -6.71 16.25
C LYS A 49 6.99 -6.88 17.63
N ASN A 50 5.75 -7.37 17.67
CA ASN A 50 5.04 -7.59 18.92
C ASN A 50 5.75 -8.63 19.80
N LEU A 51 6.23 -9.73 19.22
CA LEU A 51 7.00 -10.75 19.94
C LEU A 51 8.35 -10.20 20.41
N ALA A 52 9.06 -9.42 19.59
CA ALA A 52 10.34 -8.82 19.98
C ALA A 52 10.18 -7.95 21.24
N ASN A 53 9.16 -7.08 21.26
CA ASN A 53 8.84 -6.25 22.41
C ASN A 53 8.47 -7.08 23.64
N ALA A 54 7.65 -8.11 23.46
CA ALA A 54 7.21 -8.96 24.57
C ALA A 54 8.36 -9.78 25.17
N TYR A 55 9.23 -10.33 24.32
CA TYR A 55 10.41 -11.07 24.77
C TYR A 55 11.43 -10.17 25.48
N ALA A 56 11.60 -8.93 25.02
CA ALA A 56 12.41 -7.94 25.74
C ALA A 56 11.81 -7.65 27.13
N GLY A 57 10.48 -7.49 27.21
CA GLY A 57 9.78 -7.24 28.47
C GLY A 57 9.85 -8.37 29.50
N VAL A 58 10.04 -9.63 29.08
CA VAL A 58 10.30 -10.76 29.98
C VAL A 58 11.80 -11.01 30.22
N GLY A 59 12.69 -10.16 29.71
CA GLY A 59 14.14 -10.26 29.87
C GLY A 59 14.83 -11.26 28.95
N ASN A 60 14.13 -11.86 27.98
CA ASN A 60 14.74 -12.73 26.99
C ASN A 60 15.26 -11.89 25.80
N TYR A 61 16.36 -11.20 26.03
CA TYR A 61 16.94 -10.27 25.07
C TYR A 61 17.49 -10.95 23.82
N LEU A 62 17.98 -12.19 23.93
CA LEU A 62 18.45 -12.96 22.77
C LEU A 62 17.32 -13.17 21.77
N LYS A 63 16.19 -13.72 22.22
CA LYS A 63 15.03 -13.95 21.36
C LYS A 63 14.42 -12.64 20.86
N ALA A 64 14.39 -11.61 21.70
CA ALA A 64 13.94 -10.28 21.30
C ALA A 64 14.79 -9.71 20.15
N TYR A 65 16.12 -9.85 20.23
CA TYR A 65 17.04 -9.39 19.20
C TYR A 65 16.84 -10.15 17.88
N GLU A 66 16.75 -11.48 17.92
CA GLU A 66 16.49 -12.31 16.73
C GLU A 66 15.20 -11.90 16.02
N LEU A 67 14.12 -11.73 16.79
CA LEU A 67 12.82 -11.31 16.27
C LEU A 67 12.82 -9.88 15.75
N SER A 68 13.58 -8.98 16.38
CA SER A 68 13.73 -7.60 15.94
C SER A 68 14.52 -7.50 14.63
N ASN A 69 15.54 -8.34 14.45
CA ASN A 69 16.27 -8.47 13.20
C ASN A 69 15.37 -9.01 12.08
N ALA A 70 14.59 -10.04 12.36
CA ALA A 70 13.61 -10.57 11.42
C ALA A 70 12.53 -9.53 11.05
N TYR A 71 12.03 -8.77 12.03
CA TYR A 71 11.12 -7.64 11.81
C TYR A 71 11.75 -6.58 10.90
N SER A 72 13.00 -6.19 11.17
CA SER A 72 13.69 -5.16 10.40
C SER A 72 13.84 -5.57 8.93
N LYS A 73 14.32 -6.80 8.68
CA LYS A 73 14.40 -7.37 7.33
C LYS A 73 13.05 -7.38 6.63
N GLY A 74 12.00 -7.83 7.32
CA GLY A 74 10.66 -7.89 6.73
C GLY A 74 10.08 -6.51 6.44
N ARG A 75 10.31 -5.53 7.32
CA ARG A 75 9.91 -4.14 7.13
C ARG A 75 10.61 -3.52 5.92
N ASP A 76 11.89 -3.77 5.76
CA ASP A 76 12.66 -3.24 4.63
C ASP A 76 12.10 -3.78 3.29
N VAL A 77 11.73 -5.08 3.24
CA VAL A 77 11.03 -5.66 2.07
C VAL A 77 9.70 -4.96 1.79
N LEU A 78 8.85 -4.80 2.80
CA LEU A 78 7.55 -4.12 2.63
C LEU A 78 7.71 -2.70 2.12
N PHE A 79 8.72 -1.98 2.61
CA PHE A 79 8.97 -0.60 2.22
C PHE A 79 9.45 -0.49 0.77
N GLU A 80 10.29 -1.41 0.30
CA GLU A 80 10.69 -1.45 -1.11
C GLU A 80 9.51 -1.81 -2.04
N GLU A 81 8.60 -2.69 -1.60
CA GLU A 81 7.36 -2.96 -2.34
C GLU A 81 6.45 -1.72 -2.43
N GLU A 82 6.28 -0.99 -1.32
CA GLU A 82 5.48 0.25 -1.29
C GLU A 82 6.07 1.34 -2.19
N LYS A 83 7.40 1.55 -2.15
CA LYS A 83 8.07 2.48 -3.07
C LYS A 83 7.85 2.12 -4.53
N THR A 84 8.00 0.84 -4.87
CA THR A 84 7.85 0.36 -6.24
C THR A 84 6.44 0.64 -6.76
N LYS A 85 5.42 0.39 -5.92
CA LYS A 85 4.03 0.72 -6.25
C LYS A 85 3.82 2.22 -6.43
N ALA A 86 4.37 3.04 -5.53
CA ALA A 86 4.23 4.49 -5.63
C ALA A 86 4.87 5.06 -6.91
N VAL A 87 6.02 4.55 -7.35
CA VAL A 87 6.65 4.95 -8.62
C VAL A 87 5.77 4.57 -9.80
N PHE A 88 5.23 3.35 -9.81
CA PHE A 88 4.36 2.89 -10.89
C PHE A 88 3.05 3.69 -10.97
N GLU A 89 2.46 4.02 -9.82
CA GLU A 89 1.27 4.86 -9.75
C GLU A 89 1.54 6.28 -10.29
N LEU A 90 2.67 6.88 -9.92
CA LEU A 90 3.09 8.19 -10.44
C LEU A 90 3.34 8.17 -11.95
N GLU A 91 4.00 7.13 -12.47
CA GLU A 91 4.22 6.96 -13.91
C GLU A 91 2.90 6.81 -14.67
N THR A 92 1.98 5.99 -14.12
CA THR A 92 0.64 5.81 -14.68
C THR A 92 -0.15 7.11 -14.71
N GLN A 93 -0.12 7.89 -13.63
CA GLN A 93 -0.78 9.19 -13.55
C GLN A 93 -0.19 10.17 -14.57
N TYR A 94 1.13 10.24 -14.67
CA TYR A 94 1.82 11.12 -15.62
C TYR A 94 1.46 10.78 -17.07
N GLU A 95 1.49 9.50 -17.45
CA GLU A 95 1.12 9.06 -18.79
C GLU A 95 -0.37 9.29 -19.09
N THR A 96 -1.24 9.16 -18.08
CA THR A 96 -2.68 9.46 -18.20
C THR A 96 -2.90 10.95 -18.45
N GLU A 97 -2.26 11.82 -17.66
CA GLU A 97 -2.34 13.26 -17.81
C GLU A 97 -1.79 13.73 -19.16
N LYS A 98 -0.72 13.10 -19.65
CA LYS A 98 -0.17 13.37 -20.98
C LYS A 98 -1.17 13.01 -22.09
N LYS A 99 -1.78 11.83 -22.03
CA LYS A 99 -2.80 11.41 -23.02
C LYS A 99 -4.04 12.28 -22.95
N GLU A 100 -4.49 12.68 -21.76
CA GLU A 100 -5.61 13.61 -21.60
C GLU A 100 -5.32 14.97 -22.24
N ARG A 101 -4.10 15.52 -22.06
CA ARG A 101 -3.67 16.73 -22.76
C ARG A 101 -3.71 16.57 -24.27
N GLU A 102 -3.20 15.46 -24.81
CA GLU A 102 -3.25 15.17 -26.25
C GLU A 102 -4.69 15.10 -26.77
N ILE A 103 -5.59 14.44 -26.04
CA ILE A 103 -7.02 14.37 -26.37
C ILE A 103 -7.66 15.77 -26.38
N LEU A 104 -7.33 16.63 -25.41
CA LEU A 104 -7.84 18.00 -25.36
C LEU A 104 -7.37 18.82 -26.57
N VAL A 105 -6.11 18.70 -26.95
CA VAL A 105 -5.56 19.36 -28.14
C VAL A 105 -6.26 18.85 -29.41
N GLN A 106 -6.43 17.53 -29.55
CA GLN A 106 -7.13 16.95 -30.71
C GLN A 106 -8.59 17.43 -30.79
N ARG A 107 -9.30 17.49 -29.66
CA ARG A 107 -10.69 18.01 -29.61
C ARG A 107 -10.78 19.47 -30.00
N ALA A 108 -9.85 20.31 -29.54
CA ALA A 108 -9.78 21.71 -29.94
C ALA A 108 -9.58 21.85 -31.46
N GLN A 109 -8.70 21.02 -32.05
CA GLN A 109 -8.47 21.03 -33.49
C GLN A 109 -9.68 20.57 -34.30
N ILE A 110 -10.41 19.55 -33.83
CA ILE A 110 -11.65 19.09 -34.45
C ILE A 110 -12.70 20.20 -34.43
N ALA A 111 -12.92 20.84 -33.28
CA ALA A 111 -13.86 21.95 -33.15
C ALA A 111 -13.50 23.14 -34.07
N GLU A 112 -12.22 23.46 -34.20
CA GLU A 112 -11.76 24.51 -35.12
C GLU A 112 -12.03 24.14 -36.60
N ASN A 113 -11.83 22.87 -36.95
CA ASN A 113 -12.11 22.38 -38.30
C ASN A 113 -13.61 22.38 -38.61
N GLU A 114 -14.46 22.01 -37.66
CA GLU A 114 -15.92 22.09 -37.80
C GLU A 114 -16.38 23.54 -38.03
N LEU A 115 -15.87 24.49 -37.24
CA LEU A 115 -16.15 25.92 -37.44
C LEU A 115 -15.69 26.44 -38.81
N LYS A 116 -14.52 25.98 -39.29
CA LYS A 116 -14.02 26.32 -40.64
C LYS A 116 -14.94 25.78 -41.73
N ILE A 117 -15.44 24.55 -41.58
CA ILE A 117 -16.38 23.93 -42.52
C ILE A 117 -17.70 24.71 -42.51
N GLU A 118 -18.24 25.02 -41.33
CA GLU A 118 -19.48 25.79 -41.19
C GLU A 118 -19.38 27.18 -41.83
N ARG A 119 -18.27 27.90 -41.60
CA ARG A 119 -18.00 29.20 -42.27
C ARG A 119 -17.96 29.07 -43.79
N LYS A 120 -17.30 28.04 -44.32
CA LYS A 120 -17.26 27.80 -45.77
C LYS A 120 -18.66 27.54 -46.34
N ASN A 121 -19.47 26.74 -45.65
CA ASN A 121 -20.84 26.45 -46.07
C ASN A 121 -21.72 27.72 -46.07
N LEU A 122 -21.58 28.58 -45.06
CA LEU A 122 -22.27 29.87 -45.01
C LEU A 122 -21.87 30.78 -46.18
N MET A 123 -20.58 30.86 -46.50
CA MET A 123 -20.12 31.63 -47.66
C MET A 123 -20.73 31.10 -48.96
N ILE A 124 -20.74 29.79 -49.18
CA ILE A 124 -21.35 29.17 -50.36
C ILE A 124 -22.83 29.54 -50.47
N MET A 125 -23.60 29.45 -49.36
CA MET A 125 -25.01 29.84 -49.36
C MET A 125 -25.24 31.32 -49.63
N ALA A 126 -24.30 32.21 -49.26
CA ALA A 126 -24.40 33.63 -49.56
C ALA A 126 -24.11 33.98 -51.04
N PHE A 127 -23.49 33.07 -51.79
CA PHE A 127 -23.20 33.23 -53.22
C PHE A 127 -24.24 32.56 -54.14
N VAL A 128 -25.23 31.85 -53.57
CA VAL A 128 -26.36 31.23 -54.27
C VAL A 128 -27.59 32.12 -54.11
#